data_AF-I3SGK5-F1
#
_entry.id   AF-I3SGK5-F1
#
_cell.length_a   1.000
_cell.length_b   1.000
_cell.length_c   1.000
_cell.angle_alpha   90.00
_cell.angle_beta   90.00
_cell.angle_gamma   90.00
#
_symmetry.space_group_name_H-M   'P 1'
#
loop_
_entity.id
_entity.type
_entity.pdbx_description
1 polymer ?
#
loop_
_entity_poly.entity_id
_entity_poly.type
_entity_poly.pdbx_seq_one_letter_code
_entity_poly.pdbx_strand_id
1 'polypeptide(L)'
;MKRRVAVQKGLPILGIFRSFAAVGVDPSVMGVGPAFAIPAAVKSAGLELGNIDLFEINEAFASQFVYSCKKLGLDTRKVNVNGGAIALGHPLGATGARCVATLLNEMKRRGKDCRFGAISMCIGSGMGAAAVFERGDC
;
A
#
# COMPACT_ATOMS: atom_id res chain seq x y z
N MET A 1 7.54 3.31 -16.42
CA MET A 1 8.27 2.73 -17.58
C MET A 1 7.45 1.57 -18.13
N LYS A 2 7.31 1.42 -19.46
CA LYS A 2 6.64 0.24 -20.06
C LYS A 2 7.53 -1.01 -19.93
N ARG A 3 6.92 -2.18 -19.65
CA ARG A 3 7.64 -3.47 -19.49
C ARG A 3 8.64 -3.75 -20.63
N ARG A 4 8.21 -3.57 -21.88
CA ARG A 4 9.06 -3.77 -23.08
C ARG A 4 10.37 -2.97 -23.03
N VAL A 5 10.31 -1.73 -22.54
CA VAL A 5 11.49 -0.85 -22.45
C VAL A 5 12.44 -1.32 -21.35
N ALA A 6 11.91 -1.77 -20.20
CA ALA A 6 12.73 -2.34 -19.14
C ALA A 6 13.48 -3.60 -19.62
N VAL A 7 12.77 -4.50 -20.31
CA VAL A 7 13.36 -5.73 -20.89
C VAL A 7 14.41 -5.39 -21.95
N GLN A 8 14.11 -4.47 -22.87
CA GLN A 8 15.07 -4.03 -23.90
C GLN A 8 16.35 -3.43 -23.28
N LYS A 9 16.25 -2.79 -22.12
CA LYS A 9 17.38 -2.20 -21.39
C LYS A 9 18.05 -3.16 -20.40
N GLY A 10 17.59 -4.41 -20.29
CA GLY A 10 18.11 -5.37 -19.31
C GLY A 10 17.91 -4.96 -17.85
N LEU A 11 16.90 -4.12 -17.56
CA LEU A 11 16.65 -3.63 -16.20
C LEU A 11 15.80 -4.64 -15.41
N PRO A 12 16.21 -5.03 -14.19
CA PRO A 12 15.41 -5.91 -13.35
C PRO A 12 14.10 -5.22 -12.94
N ILE A 13 12.99 -5.97 -12.99
CA ILE A 13 11.68 -5.48 -12.59
C ILE A 13 11.51 -5.74 -11.09
N LEU A 14 11.55 -4.69 -10.28
CA LEU A 14 11.33 -4.80 -8.84
C LEU A 14 9.85 -5.06 -8.49
N GLY A 15 8.93 -4.40 -9.21
CA GLY A 15 7.51 -4.46 -8.95
C GLY A 15 6.68 -4.02 -10.14
N ILE A 16 5.43 -4.43 -10.15
CA ILE A 16 4.45 -4.14 -11.19
C ILE A 16 3.27 -3.43 -10.55
N PHE A 17 2.97 -2.23 -11.01
CA PHE A 17 1.79 -1.49 -10.60
C PHE A 17 0.54 -2.13 -11.21
N ARG A 18 -0.42 -2.55 -10.38
CA ARG A 18 -1.63 -3.27 -10.81
C ARG A 18 -2.87 -2.40 -10.83
N SER A 19 -3.14 -1.72 -9.73
CA SER A 19 -4.31 -0.86 -9.60
C SER A 19 -4.04 0.30 -8.65
N PHE A 20 -4.88 1.33 -8.77
CA PHE A 20 -4.94 2.44 -7.84
C PHE A 20 -6.37 2.92 -7.71
N ALA A 21 -6.74 3.30 -6.49
CA ALA A 21 -8.02 3.90 -6.18
C ALA A 21 -7.81 5.11 -5.28
N ALA A 22 -8.54 6.19 -5.58
CA ALA A 22 -8.72 7.34 -4.71
C ALA A 22 -10.22 7.49 -4.46
N VAL A 23 -10.62 7.59 -3.19
CA VAL A 23 -12.03 7.63 -2.77
C VAL A 23 -12.26 8.79 -1.82
N GLY A 24 -13.45 9.39 -1.89
CA GLY A 24 -13.92 10.38 -0.92
C GLY A 24 -14.53 9.71 0.31
N VAL A 25 -14.33 10.33 1.46
CA VAL A 25 -14.96 10.00 2.75
C VAL A 25 -15.39 11.30 3.44
N ASP A 26 -16.17 11.20 4.51
CA ASP A 26 -16.54 12.39 5.29
C ASP A 26 -15.27 13.10 5.84
N PRO A 27 -15.07 14.41 5.55
CA PRO A 27 -13.91 15.16 6.01
C PRO A 27 -13.74 15.18 7.53
N SER A 28 -14.83 15.08 8.30
CA SER A 28 -14.80 15.04 9.77
C SER A 28 -14.10 13.79 10.33
N VAL A 29 -14.05 12.72 9.53
CA VAL A 29 -13.41 11.44 9.89
C VAL A 29 -12.40 11.00 8.83
N MET A 30 -11.70 11.95 8.18
CA MET A 30 -10.80 11.70 7.04
C MET A 30 -9.84 10.50 7.21
N GLY A 31 -9.45 10.18 8.45
CA GLY A 31 -8.58 9.07 8.79
C GLY A 31 -9.10 7.71 8.31
N VAL A 32 -10.41 7.54 8.11
CA VAL A 32 -10.99 6.26 7.67
C VAL A 32 -10.69 5.92 6.21
N GLY A 33 -10.11 6.84 5.43
CA GLY A 33 -9.82 6.70 4.00
C GLY A 33 -9.26 5.33 3.58
N PRO A 34 -8.20 4.78 4.22
CA PRO A 34 -7.64 3.48 3.88
C PRO A 34 -8.65 2.33 3.97
N ALA A 35 -9.59 2.38 4.91
CA ALA A 35 -10.62 1.35 5.08
C ALA A 35 -11.58 1.23 3.87
N PHE A 36 -11.63 2.24 3.01
CA PHE A 36 -12.43 2.25 1.79
C PHE A 36 -11.57 2.16 0.53
N ALA A 37 -10.41 2.82 0.52
CA ALA A 37 -9.49 2.82 -0.61
C ALA A 37 -8.86 1.44 -0.86
N ILE A 38 -8.46 0.72 0.20
CA ILE A 38 -7.84 -0.61 0.08
C ILE A 38 -8.79 -1.60 -0.61
N PRO A 39 -10.03 -1.82 -0.13
CA PRO A 39 -10.98 -2.68 -0.85
C PRO A 39 -11.22 -2.28 -2.29
N ALA A 40 -11.30 -0.98 -2.59
CA ALA A 40 -11.50 -0.49 -3.94
C ALA A 40 -10.32 -0.85 -4.86
N ALA A 41 -9.09 -0.57 -4.44
CA ALA A 41 -7.90 -0.89 -5.23
C ALA A 41 -7.70 -2.40 -5.40
N VAL A 42 -7.91 -3.18 -4.34
CA VAL A 42 -7.81 -4.65 -4.35
C VAL A 42 -8.83 -5.26 -5.31
N LYS A 43 -10.08 -4.81 -5.25
CA LYS A 43 -11.13 -5.22 -6.21
C LYS A 43 -10.78 -4.84 -7.65
N SER A 44 -10.27 -3.63 -7.88
CA SER A 44 -9.82 -3.20 -9.22
C SER A 44 -8.63 -4.01 -9.76
N ALA A 45 -7.85 -4.64 -8.89
CA ALA A 45 -6.80 -5.59 -9.28
C ALA A 45 -7.32 -7.01 -9.58
N GLY A 46 -8.63 -7.26 -9.38
CA GLY A 46 -9.22 -8.59 -9.50
C GLY A 46 -8.84 -9.54 -8.36
N LEU A 47 -8.54 -8.99 -7.18
CA LEU A 47 -8.08 -9.73 -6.00
C LEU A 47 -9.07 -9.60 -4.84
N GLU A 48 -8.85 -10.43 -3.83
CA GLU A 48 -9.48 -10.33 -2.52
C GLU A 48 -8.46 -9.86 -1.47
N LEU A 49 -8.93 -9.32 -0.34
CA LEU A 49 -8.04 -8.86 0.75
C LEU A 49 -7.10 -9.97 1.25
N GLY A 50 -7.57 -11.21 1.27
CA GLY A 50 -6.78 -12.38 1.67
C GLY A 50 -5.60 -12.69 0.74
N ASN A 51 -5.61 -12.19 -0.50
CA ASN A 51 -4.50 -12.36 -1.44
C ASN A 51 -3.35 -11.38 -1.23
N ILE A 52 -3.50 -10.39 -0.33
CA ILE A 52 -2.44 -9.41 -0.06
C ILE A 52 -1.52 -9.93 1.05
N ASP A 53 -0.22 -9.94 0.75
CA ASP A 53 0.82 -10.50 1.61
C ASP A 53 1.45 -9.44 2.52
N LEU A 54 1.48 -8.19 2.05
CA LEU A 54 2.04 -7.06 2.78
C LEU A 54 1.22 -5.78 2.58
N PHE A 55 1.16 -4.99 3.64
CA PHE A 55 0.54 -3.68 3.64
C PHE A 55 1.50 -2.63 4.19
N GLU A 56 1.62 -1.50 3.49
CA GLU A 56 2.16 -0.26 4.02
C GLU A 56 1.00 0.73 4.17
N ILE A 57 0.48 0.87 5.40
CA ILE A 57 -0.60 1.80 5.72
C ILE A 57 -0.01 2.96 6.50
N ASN A 58 -0.13 4.18 5.97
CA ASN A 58 0.44 5.36 6.60
C ASN A 58 -0.16 5.56 8.02
N GLU A 59 0.72 5.72 8.99
CA GLU A 59 0.37 5.95 10.39
C GLU A 59 0.36 7.45 10.70
N ALA A 60 -0.46 8.23 9.98
CA ALA A 60 -0.60 9.66 10.26
C ALA A 60 -1.03 9.91 11.72
N PHE A 61 -1.93 9.06 12.20
CA PHE A 61 -2.32 8.93 13.61
C PHE A 61 -2.57 7.47 13.95
N ALA A 62 -2.32 7.05 15.20
CA ALA A 62 -2.57 5.67 15.63
C ALA A 62 -4.06 5.30 15.60
N SER A 63 -4.95 6.25 15.93
CA SER A 63 -6.41 6.04 15.96
C SER A 63 -6.95 5.58 14.61
N GLN A 64 -6.61 6.28 13.53
CA GLN A 64 -7.05 5.94 12.18
C GLN A 64 -6.43 4.64 11.67
N PHE A 65 -5.15 4.40 11.98
CA PHE A 65 -4.44 3.19 11.56
C PHE A 65 -5.08 1.94 12.17
N VAL A 66 -5.30 1.96 13.49
CA VAL A 66 -5.94 0.87 14.22
C VAL A 66 -7.37 0.65 13.73
N TYR A 67 -8.11 1.74 13.48
CA TYR A 67 -9.45 1.65 12.89
C TYR A 67 -9.43 0.92 11.54
N SER A 68 -8.58 1.33 10.61
CA SER A 68 -8.51 0.72 9.27
C SER A 68 -8.13 -0.75 9.33
N CYS A 69 -7.16 -1.12 10.17
CA CYS A 69 -6.75 -2.51 10.34
C CYS A 69 -7.91 -3.37 10.90
N LYS A 70 -8.59 -2.89 11.96
CA LYS A 70 -9.72 -3.61 12.56
C LYS A 70 -10.91 -3.71 11.61
N LYS A 71 -11.26 -2.62 10.93
CA LYS A 71 -12.41 -2.56 10.01
C LYS A 71 -12.24 -3.52 8.83
N LEU A 72 -11.02 -3.70 8.36
CA LEU A 72 -10.68 -4.60 7.26
C LEU A 72 -10.29 -6.01 7.71
N GLY A 73 -10.18 -6.27 9.01
CA GLY A 73 -9.77 -7.56 9.55
C GLY A 73 -8.33 -7.96 9.14
N LEU A 74 -7.43 -6.99 9.02
CA LEU A 74 -6.06 -7.26 8.56
C LEU A 74 -5.23 -7.98 9.63
N ASP A 75 -4.42 -8.95 9.22
CA ASP A 75 -3.38 -9.52 10.07
C ASP A 75 -2.28 -8.49 10.31
N THR A 76 -2.17 -8.01 11.55
CA THR A 76 -1.15 -7.02 11.97
C THR A 76 0.28 -7.44 11.64
N ARG A 77 0.57 -8.74 11.51
CA ARG A 77 1.90 -9.25 11.12
C ARG A 77 2.25 -9.00 9.64
N LYS A 78 1.26 -8.58 8.84
CA LYS A 78 1.43 -8.19 7.43
C LYS A 78 1.46 -6.68 7.23
N VAL A 79 1.21 -5.87 8.26
CA VAL A 79 1.07 -4.41 8.14
C VAL A 79 2.29 -3.72 8.75
N ASN A 80 2.92 -2.81 8.00
CA ASN A 80 4.05 -1.98 8.45
C ASN A 80 5.15 -2.79 9.16
N VAL A 81 5.55 -3.91 8.56
CA VAL A 81 6.42 -4.92 9.18
C VAL A 81 7.82 -4.41 9.55
N ASN A 82 8.24 -3.28 8.98
CA ASN A 82 9.51 -2.61 9.26
C ASN A 82 9.31 -1.25 9.98
N GLY A 83 8.16 -1.05 10.61
CA GLY A 83 7.76 0.20 11.25
C GLY A 83 7.08 1.18 10.29
N GLY A 84 6.23 2.04 10.84
CA GLY A 84 5.46 3.03 10.07
C GLY A 84 5.82 4.48 10.42
N ALA A 85 4.95 5.41 10.00
CA ALA A 85 5.21 6.84 10.10
C ALA A 85 5.27 7.39 11.53
N ILE A 86 4.72 6.67 12.52
CA ILE A 86 4.88 7.05 13.94
C ILE A 86 6.35 6.98 14.35
N ALA A 87 7.08 5.96 13.86
CA ALA A 87 8.50 5.77 14.16
C ALA A 87 9.42 6.48 13.15
N LEU A 88 9.10 6.37 11.86
CA LEU A 88 9.96 6.84 10.76
C LEU A 88 9.70 8.29 10.35
N GLY A 89 8.66 8.91 10.90
CA GLY A 89 8.19 10.24 10.52
C GLY A 89 7.25 10.25 9.30
N HIS A 90 6.55 11.37 9.17
CA HIS A 90 5.56 11.61 8.10
C HIS A 90 5.90 12.87 7.27
N PRO A 91 6.92 12.82 6.40
CA PRO A 91 7.16 13.87 5.41
C PRO A 91 6.05 13.81 4.35
N LEU A 92 5.01 14.63 4.52
CA LEU A 92 3.71 14.58 3.82
C LEU A 92 3.80 14.05 2.38
N GLY A 93 4.40 14.82 1.47
CA GLY A 93 4.48 14.47 0.05
C GLY A 93 5.41 13.30 -0.29
N ALA A 94 6.42 13.02 0.55
CA ALA A 94 7.38 11.94 0.31
C ALA A 94 6.89 10.58 0.82
N THR A 95 5.90 10.56 1.71
CA THR A 95 5.43 9.34 2.39
C THR A 95 4.94 8.28 1.40
N GLY A 96 4.18 8.67 0.37
CA GLY A 96 3.70 7.71 -0.63
C GLY A 96 4.83 7.01 -1.38
N ALA A 97 5.82 7.77 -1.85
CA ALA A 97 6.99 7.21 -2.53
C ALA A 97 7.86 6.36 -1.58
N ARG A 98 8.03 6.80 -0.32
CA ARG A 98 8.75 6.04 0.71
C ARG A 98 8.08 4.68 0.98
N CYS A 99 6.75 4.65 1.08
CA CYS A 99 6.01 3.41 1.30
C CYS A 99 6.11 2.47 0.09
N VAL A 100 6.09 2.97 -1.15
CA VAL A 100 6.36 2.13 -2.33
C VAL A 100 7.75 1.49 -2.24
N ALA A 101 8.78 2.28 -1.91
CA ALA A 101 10.14 1.78 -1.77
C ALA A 101 10.26 0.73 -0.65
N THR A 102 9.62 0.99 0.50
CA THR A 102 9.63 0.08 1.66
C THR A 102 8.93 -1.24 1.30
N LEU A 103 7.70 -1.15 0.76
CA LEU A 103 6.89 -2.29 0.37
C LEU A 103 7.63 -3.19 -0.64
N LEU A 104 8.09 -2.64 -1.76
CA LEU A 104 8.67 -3.43 -2.84
C LEU A 104 10.00 -4.09 -2.44
N ASN A 105 10.83 -3.41 -1.66
CA ASN A 105 12.08 -4.00 -1.16
C ASN A 105 11.81 -5.10 -0.13
N GLU A 106 10.78 -4.95 0.70
CA GLU A 106 10.38 -6.00 1.63
C GLU A 106 9.76 -7.21 0.92
N MET A 107 8.90 -7.00 -0.07
CA MET A 107 8.38 -8.07 -0.94
C MET A 107 9.52 -8.82 -1.64
N LYS A 108 10.55 -8.10 -2.11
CA LYS A 108 11.76 -8.71 -2.67
C LYS A 108 12.49 -9.59 -1.65
N ARG A 109 12.71 -9.09 -0.42
CA ARG A 109 13.38 -9.86 0.65
C ARG A 109 12.64 -11.13 1.02
N ARG A 110 11.30 -11.11 1.02
CA ARG A 110 10.46 -12.27 1.38
C ARG A 110 10.34 -13.34 0.29
N GLY A 111 10.85 -13.09 -0.92
CA GLY A 111 10.87 -14.09 -1.99
C GLY A 111 9.48 -14.41 -2.55
N LYS A 112 9.40 -15.44 -3.41
CA LYS A 112 8.27 -15.80 -4.33
C LYS A 112 6.88 -15.84 -3.68
N ASP A 113 6.80 -16.16 -2.40
CA ASP A 113 5.53 -16.28 -1.69
C ASP A 113 4.90 -14.92 -1.34
N CYS A 114 5.70 -13.84 -1.30
CA CYS A 114 5.20 -12.48 -1.13
C CYS A 114 4.91 -11.85 -2.50
N ARG A 115 3.76 -12.20 -3.06
CA ARG A 115 3.39 -11.85 -4.44
C ARG A 115 2.69 -10.51 -4.52
N PHE A 116 1.74 -10.20 -3.65
CA PHE A 116 0.96 -8.98 -3.72
C PHE A 116 1.15 -8.11 -2.47
N GLY A 117 1.32 -6.81 -2.70
CA GLY A 117 1.43 -5.82 -1.65
C GLY A 117 0.51 -4.63 -1.93
N ALA A 118 0.05 -3.97 -0.87
CA ALA A 118 -0.75 -2.76 -0.98
C ALA A 118 -0.12 -1.62 -0.19
N ILE A 119 -0.11 -0.41 -0.76
CA ILE A 119 0.11 0.82 0.01
C ILE A 119 -1.24 1.51 0.21
N SER A 120 -1.41 2.21 1.33
CA SER A 120 -2.57 3.08 1.52
C SER A 120 -2.30 4.22 2.51
N MET A 121 -3.04 5.32 2.36
CA MET A 121 -3.02 6.46 3.26
C MET A 121 -4.34 7.22 3.25
N CYS A 122 -4.67 7.82 4.38
CA CYS A 122 -5.63 8.91 4.43
C CYS A 122 -5.02 10.15 3.76
N ILE A 123 -5.89 11.00 3.21
CA ILE A 123 -5.53 12.26 2.61
C ILE A 123 -6.38 13.33 3.29
N GLY A 124 -5.75 14.47 3.58
CA GLY A 124 -6.43 15.65 4.13
C GLY A 124 -7.73 15.96 3.37
N SER A 125 -8.66 16.64 4.03
CA SER A 125 -9.97 17.02 3.47
C SER A 125 -10.91 15.87 3.06
N GLY A 126 -10.75 14.67 3.65
CA GLY A 126 -11.73 13.59 3.49
C GLY A 126 -11.50 12.70 2.27
N MET A 127 -10.27 12.22 2.07
CA MET A 127 -9.99 11.24 1.02
C MET A 127 -9.13 10.08 1.53
N GLY A 128 -9.14 8.98 0.79
CA GLY A 128 -8.21 7.86 0.95
C GLY A 128 -7.67 7.42 -0.38
N ALA A 129 -6.41 6.98 -0.41
CA ALA A 129 -5.81 6.37 -1.60
C ALA A 129 -5.19 5.02 -1.28
N ALA A 130 -5.22 4.11 -2.25
CA ALA A 130 -4.52 2.84 -2.18
C ALA A 130 -3.99 2.44 -3.57
N ALA A 131 -2.85 1.74 -3.59
CA ALA A 131 -2.33 1.09 -4.78
C ALA A 131 -1.96 -0.35 -4.49
N VAL A 132 -2.20 -1.23 -5.45
CA VAL A 132 -1.78 -2.63 -5.41
C VAL A 132 -0.57 -2.82 -6.31
N PHE A 133 0.43 -3.50 -5.79
CA PHE A 133 1.64 -3.90 -6.48
C PHE A 133 1.75 -5.42 -6.49
N GLU A 134 2.23 -5.96 -7.61
CA GLU A 134 2.70 -7.32 -7.69
C GLU A 134 4.22 -7.32 -7.69
N ARG A 135 4.85 -8.30 -7.03
CA ARG A 135 6.30 -8.43 -7.07
C ARG A 135 6.76 -8.68 -8.50
N GLY A 136 7.89 -8.09 -8.87
CA GLY A 136 8.58 -8.48 -10.08
C GLY A 136 9.39 -9.76 -9.92
N ASP A 137 9.84 -10.30 -11.05
CA ASP A 137 10.53 -11.58 -11.15
C ASP A 137 12.03 -11.51 -10.77
N CYS A 138 12.49 -10.38 -10.23
CA CYS A 138 13.89 -10.14 -9.86
C CYS A 138 14.32 -10.84 -8.56
#